data_AF-A0A8T3RPP0-F1
#
_entry.id   AF-A0A8T3RPP0-F1
#
_cell.length_a   1.000
_cell.length_b   1.000
_cell.length_c   1.000
_cell.angle_alpha   90.00
_cell.angle_beta   90.00
_cell.angle_gamma   90.00
#
_symmetry.space_group_name_H-M   'P 1'
#
loop_
_entity.id
_entity.type
_entity.pdbx_description
1 polymer ?
#
loop_
_entity_poly.entity_id
_entity_poly.type
_entity_poly.pdbx_seq_one_letter_code
_entity_poly.pdbx_strand_id
1 'polypeptide(L)'
;MEEVSCGKRRQNPGSRLAEAPSCFHCTILLHERIRERDGALNRWTDGDWKYLIDEHGEAVARAFRDGAVAYWRRYKPKLRSEGAPLNQTPFSVIFGLTGLSIEARETDDWPDSLSEEEVSLACRYASHELNGFPIWFPKLFEKHPKLVGDFLLNEIRYELSIEKPDADTHYILSDVCWSGEWAWNEIAPRLMELLGTTEPANLTNLHKMLTIIQGNSITDDEIRTLAATKCMTLCRHKHLALWYAVWTGVDPAAAIPAFVAHVAKISKLKDRTDIAMSYATSLWGGRGNEAAFQTPQYLKSLYLLMHDHIRRQDDIDRAGKGVYSPGLRDHAQEARDNLFNLLNQIPGKEAFLALDEISRVHPEESARSWFILHAKTKAEQDANIGPWVPSQVREFQEQLERTPANHRELAELATMRLLDLKDDLENGDSSIAQILQKVTLETEMRNYIGHELREKASGRYSIPQEEELADAKRPDLRFLGGGFDGPVPVELKLADRWTGPALFERLENQLCGDYLRDNRSNRGLFILIYGSEKKGWDVPGSVNRVEFSGLLAALQAHWEKVSPRFPGVDDIMIIGIDLTKRSGRKMPELGLGSTRSSSSSK
;
A
#
# COMPACT_ATOMS: atom_id res chain seq x y z
N MET A 1 11.51 -21.75 56.83
CA MET A 1 10.87 -21.47 58.13
C MET A 1 9.38 -21.40 57.86
N GLU A 2 8.48 -22.29 58.24
CA GLU A 2 8.44 -23.60 58.93
C GLU A 2 7.17 -24.24 58.32
N GLU A 3 7.30 -25.36 57.62
CA GLU A 3 7.12 -26.74 58.11
C GLU A 3 5.67 -27.26 58.20
N VAL A 4 5.53 -28.43 57.58
CA VAL A 4 4.37 -29.30 57.42
C VAL A 4 3.93 -29.88 58.76
N SER A 5 2.62 -30.05 58.99
CA SER A 5 2.15 -31.05 59.95
C SER A 5 0.93 -31.81 59.43
N CYS A 6 1.19 -33.08 59.13
CA CYS A 6 0.22 -34.13 58.88
C CYS A 6 -0.28 -34.71 60.22
N GLY A 7 -1.58 -34.96 60.31
CA GLY A 7 -2.11 -36.05 61.13
C GLY A 7 -3.05 -35.67 62.27
N LYS A 8 -4.34 -36.05 62.12
CA LYS A 8 -4.99 -36.99 63.04
C LYS A 8 -6.35 -37.45 62.50
N ARG A 9 -6.42 -38.73 62.14
CA ARG A 9 -7.67 -39.49 62.07
C ARG A 9 -8.35 -39.45 63.44
N ARG A 10 -9.61 -39.01 63.49
CA ARG A 10 -10.58 -39.41 64.51
C ARG A 10 -11.77 -40.00 63.78
N GLN A 11 -11.90 -41.32 63.87
CA GLN A 11 -13.18 -41.99 63.64
C GLN A 11 -14.13 -41.55 64.75
N ASN A 12 -15.33 -41.13 64.38
CA ASN A 12 -16.51 -41.37 65.21
C ASN A 12 -17.69 -41.70 64.29
N PRO A 13 -18.49 -42.73 64.61
CA PRO A 13 -19.52 -43.28 63.74
C PRO A 13 -20.81 -42.48 63.91
N GLY A 14 -21.37 -42.03 62.80
CA GLY A 14 -22.63 -41.30 62.79
C GLY A 14 -23.15 -41.25 61.37
N SER A 15 -23.88 -42.29 61.00
CA SER A 15 -24.66 -42.38 59.77
C SER A 15 -25.55 -41.14 59.60
N ARG A 16 -25.09 -40.19 58.79
CA ARG A 16 -25.96 -39.33 57.99
C ARG A 16 -25.63 -39.63 56.55
N LEU A 17 -26.59 -40.24 55.86
CA LEU A 17 -26.62 -40.32 54.40
C LEU A 17 -26.28 -38.92 53.88
N ALA A 18 -25.12 -38.75 53.26
CA ALA A 18 -24.84 -37.57 52.47
C ALA A 18 -25.94 -37.53 51.40
N GLU A 19 -26.74 -36.45 51.39
CA GLU A 19 -27.71 -36.22 50.33
C GLU A 19 -26.98 -36.37 48.99
N ALA A 20 -27.48 -37.26 48.13
CA ALA A 20 -26.89 -37.46 46.82
C ALA A 20 -26.81 -36.09 46.12
N PRO A 21 -25.64 -35.69 45.59
CA PRO A 21 -25.51 -34.41 44.92
C PRO A 21 -26.58 -34.31 43.82
N SER A 22 -27.24 -33.15 43.72
CA SER A 22 -28.28 -32.95 42.71
C SER A 22 -27.69 -33.20 41.33
N CYS A 23 -28.51 -33.71 40.39
CA CYS A 23 -28.07 -33.97 39.02
C CYS A 23 -27.34 -32.75 38.41
N PHE A 24 -27.81 -31.54 38.72
CA PHE A 24 -27.18 -30.27 38.33
C PHE A 24 -25.76 -30.08 38.89
N HIS A 25 -25.52 -30.42 40.15
CA HIS A 25 -24.18 -30.32 40.75
C HIS A 25 -23.20 -31.32 40.11
N CYS A 26 -23.65 -32.54 39.83
CA CYS A 26 -22.86 -33.53 39.11
C CYS A 26 -22.50 -33.07 37.69
N THR A 27 -23.43 -32.41 36.98
CA THR A 27 -23.18 -31.86 35.65
C THR A 27 -22.13 -30.75 35.67
N ILE A 28 -22.16 -29.86 36.67
CA ILE A 28 -21.11 -28.83 36.84
C ILE A 28 -19.75 -29.47 37.03
N LEU A 29 -19.64 -30.44 37.94
CA LEU A 29 -18.37 -31.12 38.22
C LEU A 29 -17.81 -31.82 36.97
N LEU A 30 -18.65 -32.51 36.19
CA LEU A 30 -18.21 -33.15 34.95
C LEU A 30 -17.75 -32.12 33.91
N HIS A 31 -18.41 -30.96 33.81
CA HIS A 31 -17.99 -29.88 32.91
C HIS A 31 -16.63 -29.29 33.33
N GLU A 32 -16.44 -29.04 34.63
CA GLU A 32 -15.16 -28.56 35.17
C GLU A 32 -14.02 -29.56 34.88
N ARG A 33 -14.26 -30.86 35.01
CA ARG A 33 -13.28 -31.90 34.68
C ARG A 33 -12.85 -31.91 33.22
N ILE A 34 -13.79 -31.69 32.29
CA ILE A 34 -13.47 -31.55 30.87
C ILE A 34 -12.52 -30.35 30.68
N ARG A 35 -12.80 -29.22 31.33
CA ARG A 35 -11.97 -28.00 31.22
C ARG A 35 -10.59 -28.13 31.84
N GLU A 36 -10.46 -28.84 32.96
CA GLU A 36 -9.17 -29.04 33.65
C GLU A 36 -8.18 -29.87 32.82
N ARG A 37 -8.68 -30.85 32.05
CA ARG A 37 -7.81 -31.74 31.26
C ARG A 37 -7.33 -31.16 29.94
N ASP A 38 -8.00 -30.15 29.39
CA ASP A 38 -7.69 -29.59 28.07
C ASP A 38 -6.67 -28.43 28.10
N GLY A 39 -6.14 -28.09 29.29
CA GLY A 39 -5.29 -26.91 29.45
C GLY A 39 -6.09 -25.61 29.27
N ALA A 40 -5.46 -24.45 29.40
CA ALA A 40 -6.13 -23.15 29.42
C ALA A 40 -6.97 -22.87 28.14
N LEU A 41 -8.24 -23.29 28.15
CA LEU A 41 -9.17 -23.07 27.05
C LEU A 41 -9.47 -21.58 26.88
N ASN A 42 -9.31 -21.08 25.65
CA ASN A 42 -9.62 -19.69 25.30
C ASN A 42 -11.13 -19.45 25.14
N ARG A 43 -11.95 -20.52 25.01
CA ARG A 43 -13.42 -20.51 24.93
C ARG A 43 -14.06 -21.50 25.91
N TRP A 44 -15.37 -21.38 26.16
CA TRP A 44 -16.07 -22.30 27.06
C TRP A 44 -16.28 -23.70 26.48
N THR A 45 -16.28 -23.84 25.15
CA THR A 45 -16.80 -25.01 24.43
C THR A 45 -15.77 -25.92 23.80
N ASP A 46 -14.48 -25.63 23.98
CA ASP A 46 -13.40 -26.35 23.28
C ASP A 46 -13.17 -27.78 23.82
N GLY A 47 -13.71 -28.09 25.00
CA GLY A 47 -13.49 -29.34 25.72
C GLY A 47 -14.08 -30.61 25.07
N ASP A 48 -13.29 -31.68 24.96
CA ASP A 48 -13.77 -32.99 24.48
C ASP A 48 -14.42 -33.83 25.60
N TRP A 49 -15.72 -34.12 25.46
CA TRP A 49 -16.47 -34.95 26.42
C TRP A 49 -15.88 -36.37 26.58
N LYS A 50 -15.11 -36.85 25.59
CA LYS A 50 -14.42 -38.15 25.66
C LYS A 50 -13.40 -38.22 26.79
N TYR A 51 -12.88 -37.09 27.27
CA TYR A 51 -11.99 -37.06 28.44
C TYR A 51 -12.63 -37.59 29.73
N LEU A 52 -13.96 -37.59 29.80
CA LEU A 52 -14.68 -38.18 30.94
C LEU A 52 -14.64 -39.71 30.96
N ILE A 53 -14.31 -40.37 29.85
CA ILE A 53 -14.32 -41.84 29.75
C ILE A 53 -13.30 -42.46 30.69
N ASP A 54 -12.10 -41.89 30.77
CA ASP A 54 -11.00 -42.43 31.58
C ASP A 54 -11.32 -42.42 33.09
N GLU A 55 -11.99 -41.38 33.59
CA GLU A 55 -12.23 -41.17 35.02
C GLU A 55 -13.63 -41.63 35.47
N HIS A 56 -14.63 -41.54 34.60
CA HIS A 56 -16.04 -41.78 34.95
C HIS A 56 -16.70 -42.90 34.13
N GLY A 57 -16.02 -43.46 33.14
CA GLY A 57 -16.52 -44.52 32.29
C GLY A 57 -17.42 -44.03 31.15
N GLU A 58 -17.54 -44.87 30.12
CA GLU A 58 -18.24 -44.53 28.87
C GLU A 58 -19.72 -44.19 29.07
N ALA A 59 -20.42 -44.90 29.97
CA ALA A 59 -21.83 -44.67 30.23
C ALA A 59 -22.10 -43.25 30.78
N VAL A 60 -21.25 -42.76 31.69
CA VAL A 60 -21.38 -41.42 32.27
C VAL A 60 -21.01 -40.34 31.25
N ALA A 61 -19.93 -40.56 30.50
CA ALA A 61 -19.47 -39.64 29.45
C ALA A 61 -20.54 -39.46 28.35
N ARG A 62 -21.16 -40.55 27.89
CA ARG A 62 -22.26 -40.51 26.91
C ARG A 62 -23.51 -39.85 27.49
N ALA A 63 -23.88 -40.16 28.74
CA ALA A 63 -25.02 -39.52 29.39
C ALA A 63 -24.83 -37.99 29.53
N PHE A 64 -23.61 -37.54 29.82
CA PHE A 64 -23.27 -36.11 29.83
C PHE A 64 -23.41 -35.49 28.44
N ARG A 65 -22.82 -36.11 27.41
CA ARG A 65 -22.91 -35.67 26.00
C ARG A 65 -24.36 -35.54 25.56
N ASP A 66 -25.15 -36.62 25.70
CA ASP A 66 -26.55 -36.65 25.27
C ASP A 66 -27.40 -35.66 26.06
N GLY A 67 -27.11 -35.51 27.36
CA GLY A 67 -27.75 -34.52 28.23
C GLY A 67 -27.47 -33.09 27.79
N ALA A 68 -26.23 -32.75 27.46
CA ALA A 68 -25.83 -31.43 26.97
C ALA A 68 -26.48 -31.11 25.62
N VAL A 69 -26.41 -32.03 24.65
CA VAL A 69 -27.04 -31.90 23.32
C VAL A 69 -28.55 -31.71 23.44
N ALA A 70 -29.23 -32.46 24.32
CA ALA A 70 -30.67 -32.28 24.54
C ALA A 70 -31.02 -31.00 25.29
N TYR A 71 -30.10 -30.44 26.07
CA TYR A 71 -30.36 -29.29 26.94
C TYR A 71 -30.50 -27.97 26.17
N TRP A 72 -29.66 -27.73 25.16
CA TRP A 72 -29.62 -26.41 24.52
C TRP A 72 -30.95 -26.02 23.87
N ARG A 73 -31.74 -26.98 23.38
CA ARG A 73 -33.10 -26.77 22.87
C ARG A 73 -34.16 -26.48 23.94
N ARG A 74 -33.90 -26.82 25.21
CA ARG A 74 -34.86 -26.69 26.32
C ARG A 74 -34.68 -25.39 27.10
N TYR A 75 -33.48 -24.82 27.07
CA TYR A 75 -33.16 -23.58 27.77
C TYR A 75 -33.00 -22.43 26.78
N LYS A 76 -33.59 -21.28 27.10
CA LYS A 76 -33.50 -20.06 26.28
C LYS A 76 -32.64 -19.02 26.99
N PRO A 77 -31.41 -18.77 26.53
CA PRO A 77 -30.58 -17.69 27.07
C PRO A 77 -31.26 -16.33 26.92
N LYS A 78 -31.19 -15.54 27.99
CA LYS A 78 -31.63 -14.15 28.00
C LYS A 78 -30.57 -13.28 27.34
N LEU A 79 -30.95 -12.47 26.36
CA LEU A 79 -30.04 -11.55 25.68
C LEU A 79 -29.71 -10.34 26.56
N ARG A 80 -28.62 -9.64 26.24
CA ARG A 80 -28.32 -8.36 26.90
C ARG A 80 -29.43 -7.33 26.61
N SER A 81 -29.94 -7.32 25.39
CA SER A 81 -31.12 -6.53 24.98
C SER A 81 -32.38 -6.81 25.80
N GLU A 82 -32.50 -8.01 26.38
CA GLU A 82 -33.60 -8.42 27.24
C GLU A 82 -33.31 -8.14 28.73
N GLY A 83 -32.14 -7.60 29.06
CA GLY A 83 -31.70 -7.28 30.43
C GLY A 83 -30.96 -8.43 31.10
N ALA A 84 -30.10 -9.15 30.37
CA ALA A 84 -29.08 -10.01 30.96
C ALA A 84 -27.83 -9.20 31.37
N PRO A 85 -27.10 -9.58 32.44
CA PRO A 85 -25.97 -8.82 32.97
C PRO A 85 -24.73 -8.89 32.06
N LEU A 86 -24.14 -7.74 31.68
CA LEU A 86 -23.03 -7.66 30.71
C LEU A 86 -21.84 -8.60 31.00
N ASN A 87 -21.38 -8.67 32.25
CA ASN A 87 -20.12 -9.34 32.62
C ASN A 87 -20.34 -10.72 33.27
N GLN A 88 -21.47 -11.38 33.02
CA GLN A 88 -21.75 -12.70 33.58
C GLN A 88 -22.40 -13.62 32.53
N THR A 89 -21.86 -14.83 32.44
CA THR A 89 -22.46 -15.93 31.67
C THR A 89 -22.86 -17.04 32.65
N PRO A 90 -24.16 -17.27 32.88
CA PRO A 90 -24.62 -18.34 33.77
C PRO A 90 -24.19 -19.72 33.28
N PHE A 91 -23.93 -20.65 34.21
CA PHE A 91 -23.56 -22.04 33.86
C PHE A 91 -24.61 -22.72 32.97
N SER A 92 -25.90 -22.41 33.11
CA SER A 92 -26.94 -22.91 32.20
C SER A 92 -26.68 -22.53 30.73
N VAL A 93 -26.18 -21.32 30.47
CA VAL A 93 -25.82 -20.88 29.12
C VAL A 93 -24.57 -21.62 28.65
N ILE A 94 -23.55 -21.74 29.50
CA ILE A 94 -22.30 -22.46 29.22
C ILE A 94 -22.58 -23.93 28.86
N PHE A 95 -23.47 -24.58 29.61
CA PHE A 95 -23.83 -25.98 29.39
C PHE A 95 -24.59 -26.16 28.07
N GLY A 96 -25.49 -25.25 27.71
CA GLY A 96 -26.15 -25.25 26.40
C GLY A 96 -25.17 -24.98 25.25
N LEU A 97 -24.23 -24.03 25.41
CA LEU A 97 -23.14 -23.78 24.46
C LEU A 97 -22.29 -25.03 24.21
N THR A 98 -22.00 -25.78 25.29
CA THR A 98 -21.25 -27.04 25.21
C THR A 98 -22.04 -28.10 24.44
N GLY A 99 -23.34 -28.26 24.73
CA GLY A 99 -24.21 -29.18 24.01
C GLY A 99 -24.32 -28.88 22.51
N LEU A 100 -24.49 -27.60 22.17
CA LEU A 100 -24.58 -27.14 20.78
C LEU A 100 -23.25 -27.35 20.04
N SER A 101 -22.12 -27.11 20.70
CA SER A 101 -20.79 -27.35 20.11
C SER A 101 -20.51 -28.83 19.87
N ILE A 102 -20.95 -29.72 20.77
CA ILE A 102 -20.87 -31.17 20.58
C ILE A 102 -21.72 -31.58 19.37
N GLU A 103 -22.96 -31.12 19.29
CA GLU A 103 -23.87 -31.49 18.19
C GLU A 103 -23.35 -31.00 16.84
N ALA A 104 -22.89 -29.75 16.77
CA ALA A 104 -22.32 -29.16 15.55
C ALA A 104 -21.03 -29.85 15.09
N ARG A 105 -20.27 -30.47 16.02
CA ARG A 105 -19.04 -31.23 15.72
C ARG A 105 -19.33 -32.65 15.24
N GLU A 106 -20.41 -33.26 15.71
CA GLU A 106 -20.72 -34.69 15.48
C GLU A 106 -21.83 -34.92 14.45
N THR A 107 -22.46 -33.85 13.96
CA THR A 107 -23.51 -33.90 12.94
C THR A 107 -22.98 -33.28 11.66
N ASP A 108 -22.88 -34.08 10.60
CA ASP A 108 -22.55 -33.59 9.26
C ASP A 108 -23.63 -32.62 8.79
N ASP A 109 -23.22 -31.50 8.17
CA ASP A 109 -24.11 -30.44 7.69
C ASP A 109 -25.14 -29.97 8.74
N TRP A 110 -24.75 -29.95 10.03
CA TRP A 110 -25.60 -29.58 11.16
C TRP A 110 -26.57 -28.40 10.91
N PRO A 111 -26.15 -27.26 10.32
CA PRO A 111 -27.04 -26.12 10.07
C PRO A 111 -28.28 -26.44 9.19
N ASP A 112 -28.21 -27.47 8.35
CA ASP A 112 -29.29 -27.87 7.43
C ASP A 112 -30.47 -28.52 8.15
N SER A 113 -30.22 -29.07 9.33
CA SER A 113 -31.22 -29.78 10.13
C SER A 113 -32.03 -28.88 11.07
N LEU A 114 -31.66 -27.59 11.19
CA LEU A 114 -32.22 -26.67 12.17
C LEU A 114 -33.44 -25.91 11.64
N SER A 115 -34.47 -25.75 12.48
CA SER A 115 -35.57 -24.81 12.22
C SER A 115 -35.15 -23.35 12.43
N GLU A 116 -35.92 -22.38 11.92
CA GLU A 116 -35.63 -20.96 12.13
C GLU A 116 -35.61 -20.57 13.62
N GLU A 117 -36.45 -21.19 14.45
CA GLU A 117 -36.46 -21.01 15.90
C GLU A 117 -35.19 -21.56 16.56
N GLU A 118 -34.70 -22.71 16.07
CA GLU A 118 -33.47 -23.32 16.55
C GLU A 118 -32.24 -22.50 16.14
N VAL A 119 -32.22 -21.94 14.92
CA VAL A 119 -31.19 -20.99 14.48
C VAL A 119 -31.19 -19.75 15.37
N SER A 120 -32.37 -19.18 15.63
CA SER A 120 -32.52 -18.01 16.52
C SER A 120 -32.06 -18.32 17.95
N LEU A 121 -32.32 -19.53 18.43
CA LEU A 121 -31.86 -19.99 19.73
C LEU A 121 -30.34 -20.19 19.75
N ALA A 122 -29.75 -20.75 18.70
CA ALA A 122 -28.31 -20.89 18.54
C ALA A 122 -27.60 -19.52 18.55
N CYS A 123 -28.13 -18.52 17.83
CA CYS A 123 -27.62 -17.14 17.87
C CYS A 123 -27.58 -16.58 19.31
N ARG A 124 -28.62 -16.85 20.11
CA ARG A 124 -28.65 -16.44 21.52
C ARG A 124 -27.52 -17.08 22.31
N TYR A 125 -27.23 -18.37 22.11
CA TYR A 125 -26.08 -18.99 22.76
C TYR A 125 -24.75 -18.38 22.30
N ALA A 126 -24.58 -18.19 20.99
CA ALA A 126 -23.35 -17.65 20.41
C ALA A 126 -22.94 -16.29 21.01
N SER A 127 -23.91 -15.42 21.33
CA SER A 127 -23.67 -14.10 21.95
C SER A 127 -23.08 -14.12 23.37
N HIS A 128 -22.99 -15.28 24.02
CA HIS A 128 -22.46 -15.42 25.39
C HIS A 128 -21.13 -16.19 25.45
N GLU A 129 -20.56 -16.54 24.30
CA GLU A 129 -19.26 -17.22 24.23
C GLU A 129 -18.14 -16.32 24.78
N LEU A 130 -17.08 -16.94 25.29
CA LEU A 130 -15.91 -16.21 25.74
C LEU A 130 -15.01 -15.88 24.55
N ASN A 131 -14.56 -14.63 24.47
CA ASN A 131 -13.60 -14.15 23.47
C ASN A 131 -14.07 -14.32 22.00
N GLY A 132 -15.19 -13.69 21.65
CA GLY A 132 -15.75 -13.70 20.29
C GLY A 132 -16.84 -14.74 20.10
N PHE A 133 -16.93 -15.30 18.88
CA PHE A 133 -17.97 -16.28 18.54
C PHE A 133 -17.49 -17.74 18.62
N PRO A 134 -18.43 -18.70 18.83
CA PRO A 134 -18.13 -20.11 18.72
C PRO A 134 -17.70 -20.53 17.30
N ILE A 135 -16.88 -21.58 17.20
CA ILE A 135 -16.33 -22.09 15.92
C ILE A 135 -17.39 -22.55 14.90
N TRP A 136 -18.58 -22.93 15.37
CA TRP A 136 -19.68 -23.40 14.52
C TRP A 136 -20.53 -22.25 13.97
N PHE A 137 -20.40 -21.04 14.52
CA PHE A 137 -21.26 -19.91 14.15
C PHE A 137 -21.07 -19.44 12.69
N PRO A 138 -19.84 -19.42 12.12
CA PRO A 138 -19.66 -19.13 10.69
C PRO A 138 -20.42 -20.09 9.76
N LYS A 139 -20.41 -21.41 10.07
CA LYS A 139 -21.17 -22.41 9.28
C LYS A 139 -22.68 -22.18 9.37
N LEU A 140 -23.16 -21.75 10.55
CA LEU A 140 -24.57 -21.38 10.73
C LEU A 140 -24.92 -20.15 9.86
N PHE A 141 -24.03 -19.16 9.79
CA PHE A 141 -24.22 -17.98 8.95
C PHE A 141 -24.18 -18.30 7.46
N GLU A 142 -23.28 -19.17 7.00
CA GLU A 142 -23.22 -19.60 5.59
C GLU A 142 -24.57 -20.15 5.12
N LYS A 143 -25.27 -20.90 5.98
CA LYS A 143 -26.58 -21.47 5.66
C LYS A 143 -27.74 -20.50 5.88
N HIS A 144 -27.70 -19.70 6.94
CA HIS A 144 -28.79 -18.81 7.37
C HIS A 144 -28.34 -17.35 7.50
N PRO A 145 -27.80 -16.72 6.42
CA PRO A 145 -27.11 -15.43 6.52
C PRO A 145 -28.03 -14.29 6.99
N LYS A 146 -29.29 -14.29 6.53
CA LYS A 146 -30.28 -13.27 6.91
C LYS A 146 -30.65 -13.33 8.39
N LEU A 147 -30.99 -14.52 8.90
CA LEU A 147 -31.39 -14.69 10.30
C LEU A 147 -30.26 -14.34 11.26
N VAL A 148 -29.05 -14.80 10.96
CA VAL A 148 -27.86 -14.52 11.77
C VAL A 148 -27.45 -13.05 11.65
N GLY A 149 -27.48 -12.48 10.44
CA GLY A 149 -27.18 -11.06 10.19
C GLY A 149 -28.17 -10.13 10.89
N ASP A 150 -29.47 -10.40 10.82
CA ASP A 150 -30.51 -9.63 11.52
C ASP A 150 -30.34 -9.71 13.04
N PHE A 151 -29.99 -10.88 13.57
CA PHE A 151 -29.67 -11.04 15.00
C PHE A 151 -28.50 -10.15 15.42
N LEU A 152 -27.38 -10.22 14.69
CA LEU A 152 -26.18 -9.42 14.99
C LEU A 152 -26.49 -7.92 14.92
N LEU A 153 -27.20 -7.48 13.88
CA LEU A 153 -27.60 -6.07 13.72
C LEU A 153 -28.52 -5.58 14.83
N ASN A 154 -29.46 -6.41 15.29
CA ASN A 154 -30.37 -6.05 16.39
C ASN A 154 -29.62 -5.85 17.70
N GLU A 155 -28.68 -6.74 18.02
CA GLU A 155 -27.86 -6.59 19.22
C GLU A 155 -26.86 -5.44 19.12
N ILE A 156 -26.30 -5.15 17.92
CA ILE A 156 -25.47 -3.95 17.68
C ILE A 156 -26.30 -2.68 17.90
N ARG A 157 -27.53 -2.62 17.37
CA ARG A 157 -28.44 -1.47 17.59
C ARG A 157 -28.74 -1.29 19.08
N TYR A 158 -28.94 -2.38 19.81
CA TYR A 158 -29.11 -2.33 21.26
C TYR A 158 -27.84 -1.81 21.96
N GLU A 159 -26.66 -2.34 21.62
CA GLU A 159 -25.38 -1.90 22.19
C GLU A 159 -25.16 -0.38 22.00
N LEU A 160 -25.45 0.13 20.79
CA LEU A 160 -25.37 1.55 20.48
C LEU A 160 -26.42 2.37 21.25
N SER A 161 -27.61 1.83 21.54
CA SER A 161 -28.66 2.53 22.29
C SER A 161 -28.32 2.77 23.76
N ILE A 162 -27.42 1.96 24.34
CA ILE A 162 -27.00 2.04 25.75
C ILE A 162 -25.59 2.59 25.92
N GLU A 163 -24.91 2.94 24.82
CA GLU A 163 -23.51 3.31 24.83
C GLU A 163 -23.26 4.61 25.60
N LYS A 164 -22.03 4.74 26.13
CA LYS A 164 -21.57 5.96 26.80
C LYS A 164 -20.29 6.45 26.13
N PRO A 165 -20.07 7.78 26.05
CA PRO A 165 -18.91 8.33 25.34
C PRO A 165 -17.55 7.79 25.77
N ASP A 166 -17.36 7.53 27.07
CA ASP A 166 -16.07 7.15 27.66
C ASP A 166 -16.08 5.74 28.29
N ALA A 167 -17.02 4.87 27.91
CA ALA A 167 -17.07 3.49 28.40
C ALA A 167 -17.41 2.52 27.26
N ASP A 168 -16.55 1.51 27.10
CA ASP A 168 -16.75 0.45 26.13
C ASP A 168 -17.70 -0.62 26.68
N THR A 169 -18.63 -1.06 25.84
CA THR A 169 -19.64 -2.06 26.21
C THR A 169 -19.12 -3.50 26.06
N HIS A 170 -18.10 -3.70 25.21
CA HIS A 170 -17.49 -5.00 24.90
C HIS A 170 -18.51 -6.12 24.63
N TYR A 171 -19.48 -5.85 23.75
CA TYR A 171 -20.50 -6.81 23.35
C TYR A 171 -20.38 -7.14 21.85
N ILE A 172 -21.50 -7.43 21.18
CA ILE A 172 -21.54 -7.97 19.82
C ILE A 172 -20.75 -7.15 18.81
N LEU A 173 -20.78 -5.82 18.85
CA LEU A 173 -20.00 -5.00 17.89
C LEU A 173 -18.51 -5.28 18.00
N SER A 174 -18.02 -5.58 19.21
CA SER A 174 -16.61 -5.89 19.44
C SER A 174 -16.28 -7.28 18.90
N ASP A 175 -17.13 -8.26 19.14
CA ASP A 175 -16.95 -9.63 18.63
C ASP A 175 -17.04 -9.69 17.10
N VAL A 176 -17.97 -8.94 16.49
CA VAL A 176 -18.09 -8.83 15.02
C VAL A 176 -16.85 -8.16 14.43
N CYS A 177 -16.35 -7.09 15.06
CA CYS A 177 -15.16 -6.37 14.58
C CYS A 177 -13.88 -7.22 14.67
N TRP A 178 -13.74 -8.09 15.67
CA TRP A 178 -12.50 -8.85 15.88
C TRP A 178 -12.52 -10.29 15.37
N SER A 179 -13.69 -10.91 15.28
CA SER A 179 -13.83 -12.35 14.94
C SER A 179 -14.95 -12.64 13.94
N GLY A 180 -15.62 -11.60 13.44
CA GLY A 180 -16.82 -11.68 12.61
C GLY A 180 -16.61 -11.35 11.14
N GLU A 181 -15.37 -11.41 10.60
CA GLU A 181 -15.07 -11.08 9.20
C GLU A 181 -15.98 -11.81 8.19
N TRP A 182 -16.32 -13.07 8.50
CA TRP A 182 -17.26 -13.89 7.72
C TRP A 182 -18.66 -13.27 7.57
N ALA A 183 -19.07 -12.37 8.46
CA ALA A 183 -20.36 -11.69 8.44
C ALA A 183 -20.33 -10.28 7.83
N TRP A 184 -19.14 -9.70 7.61
CA TRP A 184 -19.02 -8.28 7.28
C TRP A 184 -19.81 -7.94 6.02
N ASN A 185 -19.74 -8.77 4.96
CA ASN A 185 -20.45 -8.60 3.68
C ASN A 185 -21.95 -8.33 3.85
N GLU A 186 -22.61 -9.05 4.74
CA GLU A 186 -24.06 -8.89 4.97
C GLU A 186 -24.36 -7.68 5.86
N ILE A 187 -23.50 -7.39 6.84
CA ILE A 187 -23.76 -6.41 7.89
C ILE A 187 -23.37 -4.98 7.46
N ALA A 188 -22.29 -4.81 6.70
CA ALA A 188 -21.72 -3.49 6.38
C ALA A 188 -22.70 -2.53 5.68
N PRO A 189 -23.51 -2.95 4.68
CA PRO A 189 -24.49 -2.04 4.06
C PRO A 189 -25.50 -1.47 5.08
N ARG A 190 -25.94 -2.28 6.03
CA ARG A 190 -26.87 -1.86 7.08
C ARG A 190 -26.20 -0.99 8.15
N LEU A 191 -24.91 -1.19 8.42
CA LEU A 191 -24.13 -0.27 9.26
C LEU A 191 -23.90 1.07 8.57
N MET A 192 -23.68 1.09 7.25
CA MET A 192 -23.59 2.33 6.46
C MET A 192 -24.90 3.13 6.55
N GLU A 193 -26.06 2.48 6.37
CA GLU A 193 -27.37 3.11 6.58
C GLU A 193 -27.53 3.69 8.00
N LEU A 194 -27.10 2.92 9.01
CA LEU A 194 -27.18 3.35 10.40
C LEU A 194 -26.29 4.57 10.66
N LEU A 195 -25.04 4.56 10.20
CA LEU A 195 -24.14 5.71 10.30
C LEU A 195 -24.68 6.89 9.50
N GLY A 196 -25.34 6.69 8.37
CA GLY A 196 -25.99 7.77 7.62
C GLY A 196 -27.04 8.53 8.43
N THR A 197 -27.71 7.87 9.38
CA THR A 197 -28.80 8.46 10.17
C THR A 197 -28.38 8.89 11.57
N THR A 198 -27.49 8.13 12.23
CA THR A 198 -27.14 8.30 13.64
C THR A 198 -25.63 8.27 13.80
N GLU A 199 -25.09 9.22 14.57
CA GLU A 199 -23.68 9.22 14.96
C GLU A 199 -23.51 8.49 16.30
N PRO A 200 -22.64 7.46 16.40
CA PRO A 200 -22.35 6.82 17.67
C PRO A 200 -21.84 7.83 18.72
N ALA A 201 -22.26 7.68 19.97
CA ALA A 201 -21.76 8.47 21.08
C ALA A 201 -20.34 8.05 21.50
N ASN A 202 -20.00 6.76 21.42
CA ASN A 202 -18.67 6.25 21.74
C ASN A 202 -17.76 6.22 20.49
N LEU A 203 -16.54 6.75 20.60
CA LEU A 203 -15.59 6.83 19.48
C LEU A 203 -15.05 5.44 19.08
N THR A 204 -14.81 4.55 20.06
CA THR A 204 -14.38 3.17 19.83
C THR A 204 -15.44 2.39 19.05
N ASN A 205 -16.72 2.60 19.34
CA ASN A 205 -17.82 1.96 18.60
C ASN A 205 -17.88 2.47 17.15
N LEU A 206 -17.75 3.78 16.94
CA LEU A 206 -17.63 4.33 15.59
C LEU A 206 -16.44 3.71 14.84
N HIS A 207 -15.28 3.60 15.50
CA HIS A 207 -14.09 2.98 14.92
C HIS A 207 -14.36 1.53 14.49
N LYS A 208 -14.94 0.69 15.37
CA LYS A 208 -15.30 -0.70 15.04
C LYS A 208 -16.25 -0.79 13.85
N MET A 209 -17.28 0.06 13.80
CA MET A 209 -18.21 0.10 12.66
C MET A 209 -17.50 0.46 11.36
N LEU A 210 -16.58 1.44 11.40
CA LEU A 210 -15.79 1.84 10.23
C LEU A 210 -14.83 0.74 9.79
N THR A 211 -14.20 0.02 10.71
CA THR A 211 -13.36 -1.15 10.40
C THR A 211 -14.15 -2.20 9.61
N ILE A 212 -15.37 -2.54 10.06
CA ILE A 212 -16.26 -3.49 9.38
C ILE A 212 -16.64 -3.00 7.98
N ILE A 213 -16.98 -1.72 7.84
CA ILE A 213 -17.37 -1.10 6.56
C ILE A 213 -16.20 -1.07 5.58
N GLN A 214 -15.02 -0.71 6.07
CA GLN A 214 -13.83 -0.55 5.25
C GLN A 214 -13.25 -1.89 4.81
N GLY A 215 -13.34 -2.95 5.61
CA GLY A 215 -12.74 -4.26 5.28
C GLY A 215 -13.55 -5.13 4.30
N ASN A 216 -14.46 -4.56 3.52
CA ASN A 216 -15.57 -5.32 2.95
C ASN A 216 -16.13 -4.73 1.62
N SER A 217 -17.21 -5.32 1.08
CA SER A 217 -17.81 -5.03 -0.25
C SER A 217 -18.32 -3.60 -0.51
N ILE A 218 -18.21 -2.67 0.45
CA ILE A 218 -18.62 -1.28 0.24
C ILE A 218 -17.61 -0.58 -0.66
N THR A 219 -18.11 0.10 -1.68
CA THR A 219 -17.26 0.81 -2.64
C THR A 219 -16.64 2.06 -2.01
N ASP A 220 -15.45 2.42 -2.49
CA ASP A 220 -14.76 3.63 -2.05
C ASP A 220 -15.59 4.90 -2.29
N ASP A 221 -16.43 4.90 -3.32
CA ASP A 221 -17.36 6.01 -3.62
C ASP A 221 -18.48 6.17 -2.59
N GLU A 222 -19.03 5.07 -2.08
CA GLU A 222 -20.03 5.09 -1.01
C GLU A 222 -19.41 5.57 0.31
N ILE A 223 -18.23 5.07 0.65
CA ILE A 223 -17.47 5.50 1.84
C ILE A 223 -17.13 6.98 1.74
N ARG A 224 -16.62 7.43 0.59
CA ARG A 224 -16.30 8.83 0.30
C ARG A 224 -17.51 9.73 0.50
N THR A 225 -18.67 9.33 -0.02
CA THR A 225 -19.91 10.12 0.07
C THR A 225 -20.38 10.27 1.53
N LEU A 226 -20.38 9.18 2.29
CA LEU A 226 -20.75 9.22 3.70
C LEU A 226 -19.75 10.06 4.52
N ALA A 227 -18.45 9.81 4.35
CA ALA A 227 -17.41 10.48 5.11
C ALA A 227 -17.37 12.00 4.84
N ALA A 228 -17.50 12.42 3.57
CA ALA A 228 -17.60 13.83 3.22
C ALA A 228 -18.83 14.49 3.86
N THR A 229 -20.00 13.83 3.82
CA THR A 229 -21.24 14.32 4.45
C THR A 229 -21.08 14.48 5.96
N LYS A 230 -20.44 13.51 6.61
CA LYS A 230 -20.17 13.54 8.05
C LYS A 230 -19.19 14.65 8.44
N CYS A 231 -18.15 14.87 7.65
CA CYS A 231 -17.20 15.97 7.86
C CYS A 231 -17.86 17.36 7.76
N MET A 232 -18.94 17.50 6.98
CA MET A 232 -19.67 18.76 6.84
C MET A 232 -20.73 19.00 7.93
N THR A 233 -21.27 17.93 8.52
CA THR A 233 -22.43 18.02 9.41
C THR A 233 -22.09 17.86 10.89
N LEU A 234 -21.02 17.12 11.22
CA LEU A 234 -20.64 16.88 12.60
C LEU A 234 -19.88 18.07 13.21
N CYS A 235 -20.03 18.24 14.52
CA CYS A 235 -19.32 19.25 15.30
C CYS A 235 -18.33 18.65 16.33
N ARG A 236 -18.35 17.33 16.54
CA ARG A 236 -17.52 16.64 17.55
C ARG A 236 -16.11 16.40 17.00
N HIS A 237 -15.12 17.13 17.51
CA HIS A 237 -13.74 17.12 16.98
C HIS A 237 -13.10 15.73 16.82
N LYS A 238 -13.21 14.85 17.83
CA LYS A 238 -12.62 13.50 17.75
C LYS A 238 -13.28 12.62 16.68
N HIS A 239 -14.60 12.73 16.52
CA HIS A 239 -15.34 12.02 15.48
C HIS A 239 -15.00 12.57 14.10
N LEU A 240 -14.94 13.90 13.97
CA LEU A 240 -14.53 14.56 12.74
C LEU A 240 -13.14 14.11 12.29
N ALA A 241 -12.17 14.03 13.21
CA ALA A 241 -10.84 13.54 12.91
C ALA A 241 -10.85 12.13 12.32
N LEU A 242 -11.63 11.22 12.89
CA LEU A 242 -11.79 9.86 12.38
C LEU A 242 -12.46 9.84 10.99
N TRP A 243 -13.51 10.62 10.78
CA TRP A 243 -14.17 10.73 9.47
C TRP A 243 -13.28 11.34 8.39
N TYR A 244 -12.48 12.34 8.71
CA TYR A 244 -11.47 12.87 7.79
C TYR A 244 -10.43 11.83 7.45
N ALA A 245 -10.00 11.00 8.41
CA ALA A 245 -9.04 9.92 8.15
C ALA A 245 -9.63 8.86 7.21
N VAL A 246 -10.89 8.46 7.42
CA VAL A 246 -11.62 7.55 6.52
C VAL A 246 -11.71 8.13 5.12
N TRP A 247 -12.10 9.41 4.99
CA TRP A 247 -12.19 10.08 3.70
C TRP A 247 -10.82 10.14 3.01
N THR A 248 -9.76 10.44 3.76
CA THR A 248 -8.38 10.45 3.25
C THR A 248 -7.92 9.07 2.77
N GLY A 249 -8.44 8.00 3.40
CA GLY A 249 -8.17 6.62 3.01
C GLY A 249 -8.72 6.23 1.63
N VAL A 250 -9.77 6.91 1.14
CA VAL A 250 -10.44 6.58 -0.15
C VAL A 250 -10.30 7.69 -1.21
N ASP A 251 -10.23 8.96 -0.81
CA ASP A 251 -10.11 10.12 -1.69
C ASP A 251 -9.25 11.22 -1.03
N PRO A 252 -7.93 11.00 -0.96
CA PRO A 252 -7.00 11.97 -0.36
C PRO A 252 -6.96 13.30 -1.10
N ALA A 253 -7.22 13.31 -2.43
CA ALA A 253 -7.19 14.49 -3.27
C ALA A 253 -8.20 15.55 -2.79
N ALA A 254 -9.42 15.12 -2.43
CA ALA A 254 -10.44 16.01 -1.88
C ALA A 254 -10.35 16.16 -0.36
N ALA A 255 -10.04 15.08 0.37
CA ALA A 255 -10.08 15.04 1.83
C ALA A 255 -9.00 15.92 2.48
N ILE A 256 -7.76 15.89 1.97
CA ILE A 256 -6.64 16.63 2.57
C ILE A 256 -6.90 18.15 2.50
N PRO A 257 -7.22 18.75 1.34
CA PRO A 257 -7.56 20.18 1.29
C PRO A 257 -8.77 20.54 2.16
N ALA A 258 -9.79 19.67 2.23
CA ALA A 258 -10.96 19.89 3.07
C ALA A 258 -10.59 19.91 4.57
N PHE A 259 -9.71 19.01 5.01
CA PHE A 259 -9.20 19.00 6.39
C PHE A 259 -8.36 20.24 6.70
N VAL A 260 -7.46 20.65 5.79
CA VAL A 260 -6.68 21.89 5.93
C VAL A 260 -7.60 23.10 6.12
N ALA A 261 -8.63 23.22 5.28
CA ALA A 261 -9.60 24.31 5.36
C ALA A 261 -10.43 24.26 6.67
N HIS A 262 -10.71 23.07 7.21
CA HIS A 262 -11.37 22.92 8.49
C HIS A 262 -10.48 23.36 9.65
N VAL A 263 -9.23 22.87 9.71
CA VAL A 263 -8.27 23.22 10.77
C VAL A 263 -7.97 24.72 10.78
N ALA A 264 -7.92 25.37 9.61
CA ALA A 264 -7.74 26.82 9.50
C ALA A 264 -8.87 27.65 10.14
N LYS A 265 -10.09 27.11 10.24
CA LYS A 265 -11.24 27.80 10.87
C LYS A 265 -11.23 27.72 12.40
N ILE A 266 -10.45 26.81 12.98
CA ILE A 266 -10.39 26.64 14.44
C ILE A 266 -9.48 27.72 15.02
N SER A 267 -10.02 28.61 15.85
CA SER A 267 -9.26 29.75 16.38
C SER A 267 -8.26 29.38 17.48
N LYS A 268 -8.57 28.37 18.30
CA LYS A 268 -7.71 27.97 19.42
C LYS A 268 -6.62 27.02 18.94
N LEU A 269 -5.36 27.35 19.23
CA LEU A 269 -4.21 26.53 18.86
C LEU A 269 -4.28 25.12 19.47
N LYS A 270 -4.70 25.01 20.73
CA LYS A 270 -4.85 23.71 21.41
C LYS A 270 -5.83 22.80 20.67
N ASP A 271 -7.00 23.32 20.30
CA ASP A 271 -8.03 22.55 19.59
C ASP A 271 -7.56 22.14 18.18
N ARG A 272 -6.77 22.99 17.50
CA ARG A 272 -6.10 22.65 16.23
C ARG A 272 -5.11 21.49 16.39
N THR A 273 -4.29 21.53 17.43
CA THR A 273 -3.33 20.46 17.72
C THR A 273 -4.05 19.17 18.11
N ASP A 274 -5.07 19.24 18.96
CA ASP A 274 -5.83 18.06 19.41
C ASP A 274 -6.55 17.34 18.25
N ILE A 275 -7.17 18.09 17.33
CA ILE A 275 -7.82 17.48 16.14
C ILE A 275 -6.77 16.93 15.17
N ALA A 276 -5.63 17.60 14.96
CA ALA A 276 -4.55 17.12 14.11
C ALA A 276 -3.92 15.83 14.65
N MET A 277 -3.67 15.76 15.96
CA MET A 277 -3.19 14.54 16.62
C MET A 277 -4.19 13.40 16.46
N SER A 278 -5.47 13.66 16.71
CA SER A 278 -6.53 12.65 16.55
C SER A 278 -6.64 12.16 15.10
N TYR A 279 -6.51 13.07 14.13
CA TYR A 279 -6.56 12.75 12.71
C TYR A 279 -5.35 11.90 12.30
N ALA A 280 -4.14 12.33 12.66
CA ALA A 280 -2.91 11.59 12.40
C ALA A 280 -2.98 10.16 12.94
N THR A 281 -3.40 9.97 14.19
CA THR A 281 -3.56 8.64 14.79
C THR A 281 -4.64 7.82 14.07
N SER A 282 -5.74 8.46 13.66
CA SER A 282 -6.84 7.76 12.98
C SER A 282 -6.49 7.30 11.56
N LEU A 283 -5.52 7.92 10.88
CA LEU A 283 -5.04 7.47 9.56
C LEU A 283 -4.50 6.04 9.59
N TRP A 284 -3.94 5.61 10.73
CA TRP A 284 -3.32 4.30 10.89
C TRP A 284 -4.27 3.25 11.49
N GLY A 285 -5.45 3.65 11.94
CA GLY A 285 -6.45 2.74 12.52
C GLY A 285 -7.42 2.13 11.51
N GLY A 286 -7.44 2.62 10.26
CA GLY A 286 -8.30 2.12 9.17
C GLY A 286 -7.65 1.01 8.34
N ARG A 287 -8.17 0.77 7.12
CA ARG A 287 -7.65 -0.21 6.14
C ARG A 287 -6.12 -0.35 6.22
N GLY A 288 -5.65 -1.53 6.63
CA GLY A 288 -4.23 -1.86 6.59
C GLY A 288 -3.67 -1.78 5.16
N ASN A 289 -2.39 -1.42 5.05
CA ASN A 289 -1.47 -1.47 3.89
C ASN A 289 -1.90 -0.98 2.47
N GLU A 290 -3.17 -0.59 2.22
CA GLU A 290 -3.65 -0.24 0.87
C GLU A 290 -4.51 1.04 0.84
N ALA A 291 -4.29 1.98 1.76
CA ALA A 291 -5.04 3.24 1.76
C ALA A 291 -4.58 4.17 0.61
N ALA A 292 -5.52 4.85 -0.05
CA ALA A 292 -5.25 5.67 -1.24
C ALA A 292 -4.27 6.84 -1.00
N PHE A 293 -4.08 7.26 0.27
CA PHE A 293 -3.11 8.29 0.63
C PHE A 293 -1.65 7.81 0.64
N GLN A 294 -1.40 6.51 0.51
CA GLN A 294 -0.05 5.92 0.58
C GLN A 294 0.76 6.10 -0.71
N THR A 295 0.64 7.26 -1.36
CA THR A 295 1.46 7.66 -2.50
C THR A 295 2.43 8.76 -2.09
N PRO A 296 3.59 8.93 -2.78
CA PRO A 296 4.57 9.94 -2.41
C PRO A 296 4.00 11.35 -2.31
N GLN A 297 3.09 11.72 -3.22
CA GLN A 297 2.43 13.02 -3.24
C GLN A 297 1.63 13.31 -1.96
N TYR A 298 0.79 12.36 -1.54
CA TYR A 298 -0.09 12.55 -0.38
C TYR A 298 0.66 12.35 0.94
N LEU A 299 1.60 11.41 1.01
CA LEU A 299 2.46 11.23 2.19
C LEU A 299 3.28 12.48 2.47
N LYS A 300 3.87 13.10 1.45
CA LYS A 300 4.53 14.42 1.57
C LYS A 300 3.58 15.46 2.16
N SER A 301 2.40 15.59 1.55
CA SER A 301 1.42 16.62 1.92
C SER A 301 0.94 16.45 3.36
N LEU A 302 0.62 15.21 3.76
CA LEU A 302 0.24 14.86 5.12
C LEU A 302 1.40 15.08 6.11
N TYR A 303 2.61 14.68 5.76
CA TYR A 303 3.79 14.83 6.63
C TYR A 303 4.04 16.30 6.97
N LEU A 304 4.05 17.17 5.95
CA LEU A 304 4.23 18.62 6.13
C LEU A 304 3.07 19.22 6.94
N LEU A 305 1.83 18.87 6.61
CA LEU A 305 0.65 19.34 7.34
C LEU A 305 0.67 18.93 8.82
N MET A 306 1.07 17.69 9.11
CA MET A 306 1.13 17.20 10.48
C MET A 306 2.26 17.87 11.26
N HIS A 307 3.37 18.23 10.62
CA HIS A 307 4.47 18.94 11.27
C HIS A 307 4.09 20.34 11.79
N ASP A 308 3.16 21.03 11.13
CA ASP A 308 2.69 22.35 11.58
C ASP A 308 1.98 22.29 12.95
N HIS A 309 1.37 21.14 13.26
CA HIS A 309 0.55 20.93 14.45
C HIS A 309 1.17 20.00 15.49
N ILE A 310 1.99 19.04 15.05
CA ILE A 310 2.66 18.01 15.85
C ILE A 310 4.17 18.27 15.76
N ARG A 311 4.63 19.34 16.40
CA ARG A 311 6.01 19.82 16.27
C ARG A 311 6.99 18.91 17.02
N ARG A 312 8.16 18.64 16.42
CA ARG A 312 9.22 17.81 17.01
C ARG A 312 9.75 18.31 18.35
N GLN A 313 9.87 19.63 18.51
CA GLN A 313 10.28 20.26 19.76
C GLN A 313 9.36 19.95 20.96
N ASP A 314 8.11 19.53 20.69
CA ASP A 314 7.12 19.20 21.70
C ASP A 314 6.95 17.67 21.85
N ASP A 315 7.82 16.86 21.23
CA ASP A 315 7.77 15.40 21.31
C ASP A 315 8.14 14.90 22.70
N ILE A 316 7.46 13.84 23.14
CA ILE A 316 7.70 13.21 24.43
C ILE A 316 8.77 12.13 24.25
N ASP A 317 9.93 12.36 24.86
CA ASP A 317 10.98 11.35 24.93
C ASP A 317 10.70 10.37 26.09
N ARG A 318 10.38 9.12 25.74
CA ARG A 318 10.14 8.01 26.66
C ARG A 318 11.31 7.02 26.73
N ALA A 319 12.35 7.20 25.91
CA ALA A 319 13.42 6.22 25.76
C ALA A 319 14.21 6.05 27.07
N GLY A 320 14.32 4.80 27.54
CA GLY A 320 15.06 4.47 28.77
C GLY A 320 14.42 4.97 30.08
N LYS A 321 13.17 5.45 30.06
CA LYS A 321 12.50 6.06 31.25
C LYS A 321 11.51 5.11 31.97
N GLY A 322 11.61 3.81 31.72
CA GLY A 322 10.80 2.78 32.39
C GLY A 322 9.44 2.52 31.73
N VAL A 323 8.53 1.89 32.48
CA VAL A 323 7.18 1.52 32.00
C VAL A 323 6.27 2.74 31.98
N TYR A 324 5.61 2.98 30.86
CA TYR A 324 4.63 4.04 30.70
C TYR A 324 3.43 3.54 29.87
N SER A 325 2.29 4.22 29.99
CA SER A 325 1.15 4.04 29.10
C SER A 325 1.16 5.17 28.06
N PRO A 326 1.28 4.88 26.76
CA PRO A 326 1.24 5.89 25.71
C PRO A 326 -0.07 6.69 25.74
N GLY A 327 0.02 8.00 25.53
CA GLY A 327 -1.14 8.87 25.35
C GLY A 327 -1.33 9.30 23.90
N LEU A 328 -2.35 10.13 23.64
CA LEU A 328 -2.63 10.68 22.30
C LEU A 328 -1.40 11.36 21.68
N ARG A 329 -0.60 12.08 22.47
CA ARG A 329 0.61 12.73 21.96
C ARG A 329 1.67 11.73 21.52
N ASP A 330 1.90 10.67 22.30
CA ASP A 330 2.83 9.58 21.95
C ASP A 330 2.39 8.89 20.65
N HIS A 331 1.10 8.62 20.47
CA HIS A 331 0.57 8.04 19.23
C HIS A 331 0.64 9.00 18.03
N ALA A 332 0.44 10.29 18.25
CA ALA A 332 0.45 11.29 17.18
C ALA A 332 1.85 11.58 16.65
N GLN A 333 2.88 11.61 17.51
CA GLN A 333 4.28 11.73 17.08
C GLN A 333 4.71 10.49 16.27
N GLU A 334 4.32 9.29 16.70
CA GLU A 334 4.56 8.04 15.97
C GLU A 334 3.85 8.04 14.61
N ALA A 335 2.57 8.44 14.59
CA ALA A 335 1.80 8.56 13.36
C ALA A 335 2.42 9.53 12.34
N ARG A 336 2.94 10.67 12.81
CA ARG A 336 3.65 11.66 11.98
C ARG A 336 4.94 11.07 11.40
N ASP A 337 5.71 10.34 12.21
CA ASP A 337 6.98 9.75 11.77
C ASP A 337 6.75 8.56 10.83
N ASN A 338 5.67 7.80 11.01
CA ASN A 338 5.27 6.72 10.11
C ASN A 338 4.94 7.21 8.69
N LEU A 339 4.40 8.44 8.53
CA LEU A 339 4.18 9.03 7.21
C LEU A 339 5.50 9.20 6.45
N PHE A 340 6.55 9.66 7.15
CA PHE A 340 7.89 9.76 6.59
C PHE A 340 8.49 8.39 6.32
N ASN A 341 8.39 7.46 7.28
CA ASN A 341 8.98 6.12 7.13
C ASN A 341 8.40 5.40 5.90
N LEU A 342 7.08 5.50 5.69
CA LEU A 342 6.43 4.94 4.52
C LEU A 342 6.91 5.63 3.24
N LEU A 343 6.96 6.96 3.21
CA LEU A 343 7.48 7.71 2.05
C LEU A 343 8.93 7.29 1.70
N ASN A 344 9.78 7.10 2.71
CA ASN A 344 11.18 6.74 2.52
C ASN A 344 11.35 5.28 2.05
N GLN A 345 10.38 4.40 2.30
CA GLN A 345 10.38 3.01 1.83
C GLN A 345 9.94 2.88 0.37
N ILE A 346 9.11 3.81 -0.14
CA ILE A 346 8.66 3.79 -1.53
C ILE A 346 9.86 4.02 -2.46
N PRO A 347 10.17 3.11 -3.41
CA PRO A 347 11.24 3.31 -4.38
C PRO A 347 10.82 4.27 -5.50
N GLY A 348 11.79 4.83 -6.21
CA GLY A 348 11.58 5.53 -7.46
C GLY A 348 11.52 7.06 -7.36
N LYS A 349 11.45 7.68 -8.53
CA LYS A 349 11.62 9.13 -8.72
C LYS A 349 10.58 9.97 -7.98
N GLU A 350 9.34 9.51 -7.88
CA GLU A 350 8.29 10.21 -7.14
C GLU A 350 8.63 10.39 -5.65
N ALA A 351 9.12 9.33 -5.01
CA ALA A 351 9.55 9.39 -3.61
C ALA A 351 10.78 10.29 -3.45
N PHE A 352 11.75 10.19 -4.36
CA PHE A 352 12.90 11.09 -4.40
C PHE A 352 12.48 12.57 -4.49
N LEU A 353 11.62 12.92 -5.45
CA LEU A 353 11.15 14.30 -5.64
C LEU A 353 10.37 14.81 -4.43
N ALA A 354 9.57 13.95 -3.80
CA ALA A 354 8.86 14.27 -2.57
C ALA A 354 9.82 14.58 -1.42
N LEU A 355 10.85 13.77 -1.20
CA LEU A 355 11.88 14.00 -0.19
C LEU A 355 12.70 15.27 -0.47
N ASP A 356 13.07 15.50 -1.74
CA ASP A 356 13.79 16.70 -2.17
C ASP A 356 12.96 17.98 -1.96
N GLU A 357 11.65 17.94 -2.22
CA GLU A 357 10.75 19.05 -1.90
C GLU A 357 10.63 19.29 -0.40
N ILE A 358 10.45 18.23 0.41
CA ILE A 358 10.43 18.36 1.89
C ILE A 358 11.74 19.01 2.36
N SER A 359 12.88 18.61 1.82
CA SER A 359 14.18 19.19 2.19
C SER A 359 14.26 20.71 2.02
N ARG A 360 13.49 21.27 1.07
CA ARG A 360 13.44 22.72 0.79
C ARG A 360 12.40 23.43 1.64
N VAL A 361 11.24 22.83 1.83
CA VAL A 361 10.07 23.48 2.44
C VAL A 361 9.82 23.13 3.90
N HIS A 362 10.60 22.20 4.48
CA HIS A 362 10.40 21.75 5.85
C HIS A 362 10.32 22.94 6.83
N PRO A 363 9.30 23.01 7.71
CA PRO A 363 9.13 24.13 8.64
C PRO A 363 10.31 24.30 9.60
N GLU A 364 10.91 23.19 10.03
CA GLU A 364 12.11 23.18 10.88
C GLU A 364 13.37 23.15 10.02
N GLU A 365 14.18 24.22 10.08
CA GLU A 365 15.38 24.38 9.25
C GLU A 365 16.48 23.35 9.56
N SER A 366 16.66 22.99 10.83
CA SER A 366 17.62 21.96 11.27
C SER A 366 17.34 20.58 10.67
N ALA A 367 16.09 20.27 10.34
CA ALA A 367 15.72 19.00 9.74
C ALA A 367 16.00 18.94 8.23
N ARG A 368 16.20 20.07 7.56
CA ARG A 368 16.38 20.13 6.09
C ARG A 368 17.58 19.33 5.63
N SER A 369 18.72 19.44 6.32
CA SER A 369 19.93 18.66 5.99
C SER A 369 19.72 17.16 6.11
N TRP A 370 18.89 16.71 7.05
CA TRP A 370 18.54 15.30 7.19
C TRP A 370 17.69 14.81 6.01
N PHE A 371 16.77 15.64 5.51
CA PHE A 371 16.01 15.32 4.30
C PHE A 371 16.86 15.34 3.01
N ILE A 372 17.84 16.24 2.91
CA ILE A 372 18.83 16.22 1.80
C ILE A 372 19.57 14.87 1.80
N LEU A 373 20.00 14.41 2.98
CA LEU A 373 20.66 13.12 3.11
C LEU A 373 19.74 11.98 2.65
N HIS A 374 18.48 11.93 3.10
CA HIS A 374 17.54 10.88 2.68
C HIS A 374 17.21 10.93 1.19
N ALA A 375 17.02 12.11 0.61
CA ALA A 375 16.84 12.25 -0.84
C ALA A 375 18.07 11.71 -1.60
N LYS A 376 19.28 12.03 -1.13
CA LYS A 376 20.52 11.47 -1.72
C LYS A 376 20.60 9.96 -1.57
N THR A 377 20.33 9.43 -0.38
CA THR A 377 20.33 7.99 -0.12
C THR A 377 19.28 7.26 -0.97
N LYS A 378 18.09 7.85 -1.17
CA LYS A 378 17.05 7.32 -2.08
C LYS A 378 17.58 7.26 -3.52
N ALA A 379 18.19 8.33 -4.01
CA ALA A 379 18.78 8.35 -5.35
C ALA A 379 19.89 7.31 -5.50
N GLU A 380 20.76 7.14 -4.49
CA GLU A 380 21.80 6.10 -4.47
C GLU A 380 21.21 4.68 -4.51
N GLN A 381 20.15 4.43 -3.72
CA GLN A 381 19.46 3.14 -3.67
C GLN A 381 18.77 2.82 -5.00
N ASP A 382 18.03 3.77 -5.57
CA ASP A 382 17.32 3.61 -6.83
C ASP A 382 18.28 3.52 -8.04
N ALA A 383 19.47 4.11 -7.93
CA ALA A 383 20.54 3.99 -8.93
C ALA A 383 21.26 2.64 -8.88
N ASN A 384 21.16 1.89 -7.78
CA ASN A 384 21.88 0.62 -7.64
C ASN A 384 21.33 -0.44 -8.61
N ILE A 385 22.21 -1.06 -9.40
CA ILE A 385 21.84 -2.14 -10.32
C ILE A 385 21.76 -3.43 -9.51
N GLY A 386 20.74 -4.25 -9.77
CA GLY A 386 20.63 -5.57 -9.17
C GLY A 386 21.86 -6.43 -9.47
N PRO A 387 22.27 -7.32 -8.56
CA PRO A 387 23.38 -8.23 -8.81
C PRO A 387 23.08 -9.11 -10.03
N TRP A 388 24.10 -9.37 -10.85
CA TRP A 388 23.95 -10.27 -11.99
C TRP A 388 23.65 -11.70 -11.51
N VAL A 389 22.70 -12.35 -12.18
CA VAL A 389 22.46 -13.77 -11.96
C VAL A 389 23.56 -14.61 -12.64
N PRO A 390 23.84 -15.85 -12.18
CA PRO A 390 24.89 -16.69 -12.76
C PRO A 390 24.80 -16.90 -14.28
N SER A 391 23.58 -16.94 -14.84
CA SER A 391 23.37 -17.03 -16.29
C SER A 391 23.83 -15.78 -17.04
N GLN A 392 23.60 -14.57 -16.49
CA GLN A 392 24.07 -13.32 -17.08
C GLN A 392 25.61 -13.21 -17.02
N VAL A 393 26.23 -13.67 -15.93
CA VAL A 393 27.70 -13.72 -15.81
C VAL A 393 28.29 -14.62 -16.91
N ARG A 394 27.69 -15.80 -17.12
CA ARG A 394 28.11 -16.72 -18.17
C ARG A 394 27.91 -16.14 -19.57
N GLU A 395 26.75 -15.54 -19.84
CA GLU A 395 26.46 -14.92 -21.13
C GLU A 395 27.47 -13.80 -21.44
N PHE A 396 27.76 -12.94 -20.47
CA PHE A 396 28.75 -11.89 -20.60
C PHE A 396 30.16 -12.47 -20.84
N GLN A 397 30.55 -13.54 -20.16
CA GLN A 397 31.84 -14.20 -20.39
C GLN A 397 31.95 -14.79 -21.81
N GLU A 398 30.87 -15.32 -22.37
CA GLU A 398 30.86 -15.96 -23.69
C GLU A 398 30.68 -14.97 -24.84
N GLN A 399 29.90 -13.90 -24.65
CA GLN A 399 29.43 -12.99 -25.71
C GLN A 399 29.82 -11.52 -25.49
N LEU A 400 30.48 -11.19 -24.37
CA LEU A 400 30.80 -9.82 -23.90
C LEU A 400 29.57 -8.92 -23.73
N GLU A 401 28.39 -9.54 -23.68
CA GLU A 401 27.10 -8.88 -23.54
C GLU A 401 26.14 -9.78 -22.75
N ARG A 402 25.12 -9.16 -22.14
CA ARG A 402 24.09 -9.85 -21.38
C ARG A 402 22.71 -9.49 -21.90
N THR A 403 21.78 -10.44 -21.84
CA THR A 403 20.37 -10.19 -22.16
C THR A 403 19.75 -9.32 -21.05
N PRO A 404 19.09 -8.21 -21.40
CA PRO A 404 18.37 -7.38 -20.45
C PRO A 404 17.30 -8.17 -19.71
N ALA A 405 17.24 -8.02 -18.39
CA ALA A 405 16.23 -8.65 -17.53
C ALA A 405 15.08 -7.70 -17.13
N ASN A 406 15.24 -6.40 -17.38
CA ASN A 406 14.25 -5.39 -17.05
C ASN A 406 14.37 -4.16 -17.97
N HIS A 407 13.40 -3.25 -17.85
CA HIS A 407 13.30 -2.04 -18.69
C HIS A 407 14.56 -1.15 -18.63
N ARG A 408 15.16 -0.97 -17.45
CA ARG A 408 16.37 -0.14 -17.30
C ARG A 408 17.54 -0.73 -18.07
N GLU A 409 17.78 -2.03 -17.94
CA GLU A 409 18.86 -2.71 -18.65
C GLU A 409 18.67 -2.68 -20.17
N LEU A 410 17.42 -2.72 -20.64
CA LEU A 410 17.12 -2.60 -22.06
C LEU A 410 17.38 -1.18 -22.56
N ALA A 411 17.07 -0.15 -21.77
CA ALA A 411 17.37 1.24 -22.12
C ALA A 411 18.89 1.49 -22.16
N GLU A 412 19.65 0.88 -21.24
CA GLU A 412 21.12 0.90 -21.24
C GLU A 412 21.66 0.22 -22.50
N LEU A 413 21.16 -0.97 -22.86
CA LEU A 413 21.56 -1.68 -24.08
C LEU A 413 21.20 -0.89 -25.35
N ALA A 414 20.00 -0.32 -25.42
CA ALA A 414 19.55 0.52 -26.54
C ALA A 414 20.46 1.74 -26.70
N THR A 415 20.85 2.38 -25.60
CA THR A 415 21.79 3.50 -25.59
C THR A 415 23.15 3.07 -26.15
N MET A 416 23.70 1.95 -25.68
CA MET A 416 24.98 1.43 -26.18
C MET A 416 24.93 1.18 -27.68
N ARG A 417 23.87 0.53 -28.19
CA ARG A 417 23.70 0.26 -29.63
C ARG A 417 23.70 1.50 -30.50
N LEU A 418 23.06 2.57 -30.02
CA LEU A 418 23.02 3.85 -30.73
C LEU A 418 24.33 4.61 -30.63
N LEU A 419 25.06 4.50 -29.52
CA LEU A 419 26.40 5.06 -29.38
C LEU A 419 27.41 4.34 -30.27
N ASP A 420 27.31 3.01 -30.41
CA ASP A 420 28.10 2.24 -31.37
C ASP A 420 27.81 2.70 -32.80
N LEU A 421 26.54 2.84 -33.18
CA LEU A 421 26.15 3.35 -34.49
C LEU A 421 26.64 4.78 -34.73
N LYS A 422 26.57 5.65 -33.71
CA LYS A 422 27.10 7.00 -33.75
C LYS A 422 28.60 6.98 -34.02
N ASP A 423 29.37 6.16 -33.30
CA ASP A 423 30.81 6.06 -33.49
C ASP A 423 31.17 5.49 -34.87
N ASP A 424 30.48 4.44 -35.31
CA ASP A 424 30.65 3.84 -36.65
C ASP A 424 30.45 4.90 -37.76
N LEU A 425 29.42 5.76 -37.63
CA LEU A 425 29.12 6.80 -38.61
C LEU A 425 30.06 8.01 -38.51
N GLU A 426 30.44 8.42 -37.30
CA GLU A 426 31.25 9.63 -37.10
C GLU A 426 32.76 9.37 -37.27
N ASN A 427 33.23 8.19 -36.87
CA ASN A 427 34.64 7.88 -36.71
C ASN A 427 35.07 6.59 -37.44
N GLY A 428 34.13 5.74 -37.87
CA GLY A 428 34.45 4.48 -38.57
C GLY A 428 35.10 4.67 -39.95
N ASP A 429 36.10 3.85 -40.26
CA ASP A 429 36.84 3.91 -41.54
C ASP A 429 35.97 3.62 -42.76
N SER A 430 35.03 2.69 -42.61
CA SER A 430 34.01 2.34 -43.60
C SER A 430 32.71 3.14 -43.43
N SER A 431 32.74 4.28 -42.75
CA SER A 431 31.56 5.09 -42.50
C SER A 431 30.81 5.44 -43.79
N ILE A 432 29.50 5.20 -43.78
CA ILE A 432 28.59 5.55 -44.86
C ILE A 432 27.90 6.91 -44.64
N ALA A 433 28.40 7.74 -43.73
CA ALA A 433 27.77 9.01 -43.35
C ALA A 433 27.47 9.92 -44.56
N GLN A 434 28.35 9.99 -45.55
CA GLN A 434 28.13 10.78 -46.78
C GLN A 434 26.95 10.28 -47.64
N ILE A 435 26.63 8.99 -47.56
CA ILE A 435 25.45 8.42 -48.22
C ILE A 435 24.20 8.85 -47.44
N LEU A 436 24.23 8.69 -46.12
CA LEU A 436 23.12 9.05 -45.22
C LEU A 436 22.82 10.56 -45.20
N GLN A 437 23.81 11.42 -45.45
CA GLN A 437 23.59 12.87 -45.62
C GLN A 437 22.60 13.21 -46.75
N LYS A 438 22.47 12.33 -47.76
CA LYS A 438 21.55 12.54 -48.89
C LYS A 438 20.12 12.14 -48.56
N VAL A 439 19.91 11.43 -47.45
CA VAL A 439 18.59 10.98 -47.00
C VAL A 439 17.87 12.17 -46.39
N THR A 440 16.79 12.60 -47.04
CA THR A 440 16.04 13.80 -46.63
C THR A 440 14.73 13.48 -45.91
N LEU A 441 14.25 12.23 -46.03
CA LEU A 441 13.04 11.75 -45.40
C LEU A 441 13.36 11.05 -44.07
N GLU A 442 12.69 11.49 -43.00
CA GLU A 442 12.84 10.91 -41.66
C GLU A 442 12.50 9.41 -41.64
N THR A 443 11.47 9.00 -42.40
CA THR A 443 11.08 7.59 -42.56
C THR A 443 12.20 6.72 -43.14
N GLU A 444 12.96 7.21 -44.13
CA GLU A 444 14.06 6.46 -44.74
C GLU A 444 15.21 6.30 -43.74
N MET A 445 15.55 7.38 -43.02
CA MET A 445 16.58 7.35 -41.98
C MET A 445 16.19 6.40 -40.84
N ARG A 446 14.93 6.44 -40.42
CA ARG A 446 14.35 5.54 -39.42
C ARG A 446 14.41 4.09 -39.86
N ASN A 447 14.09 3.79 -41.12
CA ASN A 447 14.20 2.43 -41.66
C ASN A 447 15.64 1.92 -41.67
N TYR A 448 16.61 2.77 -42.03
CA TYR A 448 18.03 2.43 -41.97
C TYR A 448 18.46 2.12 -40.52
N ILE A 449 18.19 3.02 -39.58
CA ILE A 449 18.58 2.82 -38.17
C ILE A 449 17.87 1.61 -37.58
N GLY A 450 16.58 1.42 -37.87
CA GLY A 450 15.83 0.24 -37.43
C GLY A 450 16.41 -1.07 -37.97
N HIS A 451 16.93 -1.07 -39.20
CA HIS A 451 17.63 -2.22 -39.79
C HIS A 451 18.96 -2.49 -39.06
N GLU A 452 19.82 -1.49 -38.89
CA GLU A 452 21.10 -1.62 -38.17
C GLU A 452 20.90 -2.13 -36.74
N LEU A 453 19.92 -1.59 -36.03
CA LEU A 453 19.58 -2.02 -34.68
C LEU A 453 19.07 -3.48 -34.65
N ARG A 454 18.35 -3.93 -35.67
CA ARG A 454 17.87 -5.31 -35.76
C ARG A 454 19.01 -6.29 -36.04
N GLU A 455 19.94 -5.95 -36.92
CA GLU A 455 21.13 -6.77 -37.19
C GLU A 455 22.01 -6.91 -35.95
N LYS A 456 22.14 -5.84 -35.15
CA LYS A 456 22.89 -5.83 -33.89
C LYS A 456 22.10 -6.38 -32.68
N ALA A 457 20.89 -6.92 -32.88
CA ALA A 457 20.04 -7.36 -31.77
C ALA A 457 20.53 -8.65 -31.10
N SER A 458 21.13 -9.56 -31.87
CA SER A 458 21.70 -10.84 -31.39
C SER A 458 20.75 -11.65 -30.49
N GLY A 459 19.44 -11.57 -30.74
CA GLY A 459 18.40 -12.27 -29.96
C GLY A 459 18.03 -11.64 -28.62
N ARG A 460 18.59 -10.48 -28.25
CA ARG A 460 18.40 -9.83 -26.94
C ARG A 460 17.20 -8.90 -26.88
N TYR A 461 16.83 -8.35 -28.03
CA TYR A 461 15.66 -7.51 -28.20
C TYR A 461 15.11 -7.66 -29.63
N SER A 462 13.97 -7.05 -29.89
CA SER A 462 13.42 -6.88 -31.23
C SER A 462 13.03 -5.44 -31.49
N ILE A 463 13.05 -5.06 -32.78
CA ILE A 463 12.58 -3.76 -33.27
C ILE A 463 11.41 -4.04 -34.22
N PRO A 464 10.15 -3.95 -33.75
CA PRO A 464 8.98 -4.15 -34.61
C PRO A 464 8.90 -3.03 -35.65
N GLN A 465 8.35 -3.36 -36.83
CA GLN A 465 7.93 -2.36 -37.81
C GLN A 465 6.46 -2.02 -37.54
N GLU A 466 6.14 -0.74 -37.44
CA GLU A 466 4.77 -0.21 -37.45
C GLU A 466 3.86 -0.64 -36.27
N GLU A 467 4.39 -0.72 -35.06
CA GLU A 467 3.56 -0.94 -33.86
C GLU A 467 2.84 0.36 -33.44
N GLU A 468 1.53 0.29 -33.28
CA GLU A 468 0.66 1.42 -32.96
C GLU A 468 0.25 1.39 -31.47
N LEU A 469 0.44 2.50 -30.77
CA LEU A 469 -0.04 2.69 -29.40
C LEU A 469 -1.56 2.86 -29.38
N ALA A 470 -2.17 2.71 -28.20
CA ALA A 470 -3.62 2.75 -28.03
C ALA A 470 -4.29 4.05 -28.51
N ASP A 471 -3.54 5.14 -28.64
CA ASP A 471 -4.00 6.45 -29.12
C ASP A 471 -3.66 6.71 -30.60
N ALA A 472 -3.41 5.65 -31.37
CA ALA A 472 -3.00 5.68 -32.79
C ALA A 472 -1.64 6.36 -33.06
N LYS A 473 -0.84 6.62 -32.01
CA LYS A 473 0.51 7.16 -32.14
C LYS A 473 1.52 6.05 -32.34
N ARG A 474 2.59 6.35 -33.09
CA ARG A 474 3.64 5.38 -33.43
C ARG A 474 4.98 5.99 -33.07
N PRO A 475 5.67 5.49 -32.03
CA PRO A 475 7.07 5.81 -31.79
C PRO A 475 7.89 5.54 -33.05
N ASP A 476 8.94 6.33 -33.29
CA ASP A 476 9.78 6.13 -34.47
C ASP A 476 10.47 4.76 -34.43
N LEU A 477 11.10 4.43 -33.31
CA LEU A 477 11.60 3.09 -33.06
C LEU A 477 11.20 2.66 -31.65
N ARG A 478 11.17 1.35 -31.41
CA ARG A 478 10.81 0.79 -30.11
C ARG A 478 11.64 -0.47 -29.87
N PHE A 479 12.35 -0.53 -28.77
CA PHE A 479 13.03 -1.75 -28.34
C PHE A 479 12.07 -2.59 -27.51
N LEU A 480 11.89 -3.85 -27.89
CA LEU A 480 11.16 -4.84 -27.10
C LEU A 480 12.15 -5.87 -26.55
N GLY A 481 12.27 -5.96 -25.22
CA GLY A 481 13.08 -6.96 -24.55
C GLY A 481 12.39 -8.32 -24.48
N GLY A 482 13.16 -9.39 -24.30
CA GLY A 482 12.62 -10.73 -24.04
C GLY A 482 12.37 -10.96 -22.55
N GLY A 483 11.22 -11.54 -22.20
CA GLY A 483 10.96 -12.04 -20.84
C GLY A 483 10.40 -11.03 -19.82
N PHE A 484 10.19 -9.79 -20.23
CA PHE A 484 9.46 -8.77 -19.45
C PHE A 484 8.74 -7.80 -20.38
N ASP A 485 7.75 -7.09 -19.83
CA ASP A 485 6.88 -6.18 -20.57
C ASP A 485 7.23 -4.73 -20.18
N GLY A 486 8.23 -4.17 -20.87
CA GLY A 486 8.79 -2.85 -20.56
C GLY A 486 9.55 -2.26 -21.75
N PRO A 487 8.86 -1.86 -22.82
CA PRO A 487 9.50 -1.42 -24.05
C PRO A 487 10.18 -0.06 -23.90
N VAL A 488 11.21 0.19 -24.71
CA VAL A 488 11.95 1.46 -24.69
C VAL A 488 11.67 2.22 -25.99
N PRO A 489 10.87 3.30 -25.96
CA PRO A 489 10.58 4.10 -27.15
C PRO A 489 11.76 5.00 -27.52
N VAL A 490 11.87 5.25 -28.81
CA VAL A 490 12.85 6.12 -29.44
C VAL A 490 12.12 7.09 -30.34
N GLU A 491 12.39 8.38 -30.16
CA GLU A 491 11.93 9.42 -31.07
C GLU A 491 13.14 9.93 -31.86
N LEU A 492 13.03 9.95 -33.19
CA LEU A 492 14.11 10.28 -34.11
C LEU A 492 13.75 11.54 -34.89
N LYS A 493 14.68 12.50 -34.97
CA LYS A 493 14.48 13.73 -35.74
C LYS A 493 15.70 14.07 -36.58
N LEU A 494 15.47 14.41 -37.85
CA LEU A 494 16.51 15.01 -38.70
C LEU A 494 16.71 16.48 -38.31
N ALA A 495 17.74 16.80 -37.54
CA ALA A 495 17.94 18.11 -36.89
C ALA A 495 17.87 19.30 -37.88
N ASP A 496 18.29 19.11 -39.12
CA ASP A 496 18.24 20.11 -40.19
C ASP A 496 16.81 20.58 -40.53
N ARG A 497 15.82 19.70 -40.36
CA ARG A 497 14.41 19.96 -40.70
C ARG A 497 13.62 20.65 -39.59
N TRP A 498 14.21 20.77 -38.39
CA TRP A 498 13.50 21.24 -37.20
C TRP A 498 14.11 22.52 -36.65
N THR A 499 13.26 23.41 -36.12
CA THR A 499 13.72 24.57 -35.33
C THR A 499 14.08 24.12 -33.92
N GLY A 500 14.97 24.86 -33.25
CA GLY A 500 15.31 24.54 -31.85
C GLY A 500 14.08 24.49 -30.95
N PRO A 501 13.19 25.50 -30.93
CA PRO A 501 11.97 25.45 -30.11
C PRO A 501 11.08 24.24 -30.41
N ALA A 502 10.97 23.81 -31.67
CA ALA A 502 10.18 22.64 -32.02
C ALA A 502 10.82 21.34 -31.51
N LEU A 503 12.14 21.23 -31.47
CA LEU A 503 12.81 20.05 -30.88
C LEU A 503 12.57 19.95 -29.36
N PHE A 504 12.56 21.07 -28.65
CA PHE A 504 12.25 21.12 -27.21
C PHE A 504 10.80 20.70 -26.95
N GLU A 505 9.86 21.18 -27.77
CA GLU A 505 8.45 20.78 -27.72
C GLU A 505 8.27 19.28 -27.96
N ARG A 506 8.97 18.73 -28.95
CA ARG A 506 8.91 17.29 -29.28
C ARG A 506 9.45 16.41 -28.16
N LEU A 507 10.55 16.83 -27.53
CA LEU A 507 11.07 16.16 -26.35
C LEU A 507 10.02 16.11 -25.22
N GLU A 508 9.41 17.23 -24.87
CA GLU A 508 8.40 17.30 -23.80
C GLU A 508 7.10 16.57 -24.15
N ASN A 509 6.48 16.91 -25.27
CA ASN A 509 5.10 16.49 -25.56
C ASN A 509 5.03 15.09 -26.17
N GLN A 510 5.92 14.80 -27.13
CA GLN A 510 5.84 13.54 -27.87
C GLN A 510 6.56 12.42 -27.11
N LEU A 511 7.80 12.64 -26.68
CA LEU A 511 8.54 11.59 -25.98
C LEU A 511 8.05 11.42 -24.53
N CYS A 512 8.16 12.46 -23.69
CA CYS A 512 7.70 12.35 -22.29
C CYS A 512 6.18 12.23 -22.22
N GLY A 513 5.50 13.14 -22.94
CA GLY A 513 4.08 13.36 -22.80
C GLY A 513 3.21 12.32 -23.47
N ASP A 514 3.65 11.64 -24.53
CA ASP A 514 2.85 10.64 -25.24
C ASP A 514 3.40 9.22 -25.07
N TYR A 515 4.68 8.98 -25.40
CA TYR A 515 5.21 7.61 -25.45
C TYR A 515 5.53 7.01 -24.08
N LEU A 516 5.93 7.84 -23.12
CA LEU A 516 6.31 7.42 -21.77
C LEU A 516 5.17 7.61 -20.75
N ARG A 517 3.91 7.52 -21.21
CA ARG A 517 2.72 7.56 -20.33
C ARG A 517 2.50 6.26 -19.56
N ASP A 518 2.94 5.14 -20.12
CA ASP A 518 2.75 3.81 -19.54
C ASP A 518 3.77 3.58 -18.42
N ASN A 519 3.33 3.12 -17.26
CA ASN A 519 4.19 2.88 -16.10
C ASN A 519 5.28 1.81 -16.34
N ARG A 520 5.12 0.97 -17.37
CA ARG A 520 6.13 -0.02 -17.81
C ARG A 520 7.27 0.60 -18.62
N SER A 521 7.09 1.82 -19.12
CA SER A 521 8.02 2.52 -20.01
C SER A 521 8.38 3.89 -19.42
N ASN A 522 9.42 3.92 -18.57
CA ASN A 522 9.83 5.13 -17.87
C ASN A 522 11.18 5.71 -18.34
N ARG A 523 11.77 5.11 -19.39
CA ARG A 523 12.99 5.59 -20.07
C ARG A 523 12.80 5.64 -21.57
N GLY A 524 13.26 6.71 -22.19
CA GLY A 524 13.20 6.89 -23.64
C GLY A 524 14.48 7.46 -24.24
N LEU A 525 14.60 7.39 -25.56
CA LEU A 525 15.75 7.95 -26.29
C LEU A 525 15.29 8.99 -27.30
N PHE A 526 15.97 10.14 -27.32
CA PHE A 526 15.74 11.21 -28.28
C PHE A 526 16.96 11.32 -29.20
N ILE A 527 16.80 10.89 -30.45
CA ILE A 527 17.89 10.83 -31.42
C ILE A 527 17.79 12.00 -32.39
N LEU A 528 18.86 12.78 -32.48
CA LEU A 528 19.02 13.84 -33.48
C LEU A 528 20.09 13.48 -34.50
N ILE A 529 19.76 13.60 -35.78
CA ILE A 529 20.72 13.33 -36.87
C ILE A 529 20.97 14.62 -37.62
N TYR A 530 22.24 15.01 -37.75
CA TYR A 530 22.66 16.24 -38.41
C TYR A 530 23.42 15.93 -39.71
N GLY A 531 22.93 16.49 -40.82
CA GLY A 531 23.37 16.20 -42.18
C GLY A 531 24.14 17.32 -42.89
N SER A 532 24.20 18.54 -42.33
CA SER A 532 24.95 19.75 -42.77
C SER A 532 24.13 20.95 -43.27
N GLU A 533 22.83 20.81 -43.52
CA GLU A 533 22.06 21.87 -44.17
C GLU A 533 21.87 23.10 -43.27
N LYS A 534 21.72 22.89 -41.96
CA LYS A 534 21.42 23.94 -40.99
C LYS A 534 22.67 24.33 -40.20
N LYS A 535 23.00 25.62 -40.23
CA LYS A 535 24.21 26.17 -39.58
C LYS A 535 24.05 26.48 -38.09
N GLY A 536 22.84 26.38 -37.53
CA GLY A 536 22.61 26.63 -36.12
C GLY A 536 21.13 26.67 -35.74
N TRP A 537 20.87 26.58 -34.44
CA TRP A 537 19.53 26.54 -33.85
C TRP A 537 19.36 27.62 -32.79
N ASP A 538 18.17 28.20 -32.75
CA ASP A 538 17.76 29.09 -31.68
C ASP A 538 17.40 28.24 -30.46
N VAL A 539 18.02 28.49 -29.29
CA VAL A 539 17.75 27.75 -28.05
C VAL A 539 17.29 28.69 -26.94
N PRO A 540 16.39 28.25 -26.04
CA PRO A 540 15.89 29.09 -24.96
C PRO A 540 17.02 29.65 -24.09
N GLY A 541 16.99 30.96 -23.83
CA GLY A 541 17.98 31.64 -22.99
C GLY A 541 19.30 32.02 -23.68
N SER A 542 19.52 31.62 -24.93
CA SER A 542 20.67 32.08 -25.72
C SER A 542 20.30 33.26 -26.62
N VAL A 543 21.16 34.28 -26.65
CA VAL A 543 21.03 35.43 -27.57
C VAL A 543 21.46 35.07 -28.98
N ASN A 544 22.40 34.12 -29.11
CA ASN A 544 22.94 33.68 -30.39
C ASN A 544 22.50 32.26 -30.72
N ARG A 545 22.45 31.94 -32.02
CA ARG A 545 22.30 30.55 -32.48
C ARG A 545 23.46 29.70 -32.03
N VAL A 546 23.15 28.47 -31.64
CA VAL A 546 24.14 27.47 -31.24
C VAL A 546 24.38 26.46 -32.36
N GLU A 547 25.58 25.91 -32.40
CA GLU A 547 25.92 24.78 -33.26
C GLU A 547 25.30 23.48 -32.72
N PHE A 548 25.42 22.37 -33.47
CA PHE A 548 24.74 21.12 -33.16
C PHE A 548 25.06 20.56 -31.76
N SER A 549 26.33 20.63 -31.33
CA SER A 549 26.73 20.25 -29.97
C SER A 549 26.07 21.12 -28.89
N GLY A 550 25.93 22.42 -29.15
CA GLY A 550 25.25 23.36 -28.25
C GLY A 550 23.74 23.12 -28.18
N LEU A 551 23.12 22.67 -29.27
CA LEU A 551 21.71 22.24 -29.27
C LEU A 551 21.50 21.02 -28.36
N LEU A 552 22.37 20.00 -28.45
CA LEU A 552 22.29 18.81 -27.61
C LEU A 552 22.45 19.15 -26.12
N ALA A 553 23.45 19.98 -25.79
CA ALA A 553 23.65 20.44 -24.42
C ALA A 553 22.45 21.24 -23.89
N ALA A 554 21.85 22.08 -24.72
CA ALA A 554 20.67 22.85 -24.34
C ALA A 554 19.42 21.97 -24.13
N LEU A 555 19.23 20.93 -24.95
CA LEU A 555 18.15 19.95 -24.77
C LEU A 555 18.34 19.13 -23.50
N GLN A 556 19.58 18.71 -23.19
CA GLN A 556 19.91 17.99 -21.96
C GLN A 556 19.61 18.84 -20.71
N ALA A 557 20.11 20.08 -20.69
CA ALA A 557 19.85 21.02 -19.60
C ALA A 557 18.35 21.34 -19.45
N HIS A 558 17.62 21.36 -20.55
CA HIS A 558 16.17 21.53 -20.52
C HIS A 558 15.45 20.32 -19.95
N TRP A 559 15.84 19.10 -20.34
CA TRP A 559 15.33 17.86 -19.75
C TRP A 559 15.53 17.85 -18.23
N GLU A 560 16.74 18.12 -17.75
CA GLU A 560 17.04 18.19 -16.31
C GLU A 560 16.13 19.17 -15.57
N LYS A 561 15.80 20.30 -16.20
CA LYS A 561 14.90 21.31 -15.64
C LYS A 561 13.43 20.88 -15.62
N VAL A 562 12.94 20.21 -16.66
CA VAL A 562 11.52 19.81 -16.77
C VAL A 562 11.23 18.43 -16.20
N SER A 563 12.26 17.60 -16.01
CA SER A 563 12.18 16.23 -15.51
C SER A 563 11.33 16.08 -14.23
N PRO A 564 11.38 17.00 -13.23
CA PRO A 564 10.49 16.93 -12.07
C PRO A 564 8.98 17.02 -12.38
N ARG A 565 8.59 17.58 -13.54
CA ARG A 565 7.19 17.64 -14.00
C ARG A 565 6.70 16.31 -14.58
N PHE A 566 7.62 15.38 -14.86
CA PHE A 566 7.35 14.04 -15.37
C PHE A 566 7.84 13.00 -14.35
N PRO A 567 7.10 12.81 -13.23
CA PRO A 567 7.50 11.89 -12.17
C PRO A 567 7.61 10.43 -12.65
N GLY A 568 6.73 10.02 -13.57
CA GLY A 568 6.72 8.66 -14.15
C GLY A 568 7.77 8.42 -15.23
N VAL A 569 8.59 9.41 -15.58
CA VAL A 569 9.69 9.28 -16.54
C VAL A 569 11.00 9.45 -15.81
N ASP A 570 11.72 8.37 -15.58
CA ASP A 570 12.96 8.39 -14.82
C ASP A 570 14.07 9.12 -15.57
N ASP A 571 14.23 8.85 -16.86
CA ASP A 571 15.30 9.44 -17.67
C ASP A 571 15.02 9.46 -19.18
N ILE A 572 15.64 10.42 -19.87
CA ILE A 572 15.65 10.53 -21.33
C ILE A 572 17.09 10.70 -21.79
N MET A 573 17.56 9.76 -22.61
CA MET A 573 18.88 9.81 -23.20
C MET A 573 18.83 10.56 -24.54
N ILE A 574 19.56 11.67 -24.64
CA ILE A 574 19.63 12.49 -25.85
C ILE A 574 20.92 12.17 -26.61
N ILE A 575 20.78 11.63 -27.83
CA ILE A 575 21.92 11.21 -28.67
C ILE A 575 21.89 11.99 -29.98
N GLY A 576 22.94 12.77 -30.24
CA GLY A 576 23.14 13.42 -31.53
C GLY A 576 24.15 12.68 -32.39
N ILE A 577 23.83 12.40 -33.67
CA ILE A 577 24.74 11.82 -34.66
C ILE A 577 25.06 12.89 -35.71
N ASP A 578 26.32 13.29 -35.78
CA ASP A 578 26.83 14.29 -36.71
C ASP A 578 27.48 13.62 -37.92
N LEU A 579 26.70 13.50 -39.00
CA LEU A 579 27.17 12.87 -40.23
C LEU A 579 28.26 13.70 -40.94
N THR A 580 28.53 14.93 -40.50
CA THR A 580 29.44 15.88 -41.16
C THR A 580 30.88 15.80 -40.67
N LYS A 581 31.12 15.12 -39.54
CA LYS A 581 32.44 15.04 -38.90
C LYS A 581 33.56 14.56 -39.84
N ARG A 582 33.29 13.56 -40.69
CA ARG A 582 34.29 13.04 -41.67
C ARG A 582 34.35 13.85 -42.97
N SER A 583 33.35 14.68 -43.26
CA SER A 583 33.23 15.36 -44.56
C SER A 583 34.24 16.49 -44.76
N GLY A 584 35.07 16.81 -43.76
CA GLY A 584 36.23 17.67 -43.90
C GLY A 584 35.96 19.03 -44.55
N ARG A 585 35.57 20.00 -43.73
CA ARG A 585 35.85 21.41 -44.01
C ARG A 585 37.37 21.54 -44.11
N LYS A 586 37.94 21.58 -45.32
CA LYS A 586 39.37 21.88 -45.53
C LYS A 586 39.70 23.18 -44.81
N MET A 587 40.63 23.15 -43.86
CA MET A 587 41.35 24.37 -43.47
C MET A 587 42.05 24.92 -44.72
N PRO A 588 41.96 26.22 -45.03
CA PRO A 588 42.73 26.80 -46.12
C PRO A 588 44.22 26.67 -45.77
N GLU A 589 44.99 26.12 -46.70
CA GLU A 589 46.45 26.17 -46.67
C GLU A 589 46.88 27.63 -46.51
N LEU A 590 47.51 27.94 -45.37
CA LEU A 590 48.31 29.14 -45.23
C LEU A 590 49.48 29.01 -46.21
N GLY A 591 49.37 29.69 -47.34
CA GLY A 591 50.48 29.91 -48.26
C GLY A 591 51.62 30.61 -47.54
N LEU A 592 52.62 29.84 -47.11
CA LEU A 592 53.89 30.38 -46.66
C LEU A 592 54.70 30.75 -47.90
N GLY A 593 54.64 32.05 -48.21
CA GLY A 593 55.47 32.70 -49.20
C GLY A 593 56.95 32.49 -48.91
N SER A 594 57.68 32.27 -49.99
CA SER A 594 59.14 32.25 -50.03
C SER A 594 59.71 33.50 -49.32
N THR A 595 60.58 33.28 -48.34
CA THR A 595 61.64 34.24 -48.01
C THR A 595 62.95 33.49 -47.90
N ARG A 596 63.82 33.72 -48.90
CA ARG A 596 65.26 33.50 -48.78
C ARG A 596 65.78 34.42 -47.69
N SER A 597 66.53 33.89 -46.73
CA SER A 597 67.63 34.62 -46.12
C SER A 597 68.76 33.66 -45.74
N SER A 598 69.95 34.16 -46.03
CA SER A 598 71.27 33.55 -45.98
C SER A 598 71.89 33.59 -44.58
N SER A 599 72.88 32.71 -44.36
CA SER A 599 74.02 32.81 -43.43
C SER A 599 73.71 32.79 -41.93
N SER A 600 74.48 32.18 -41.03
CA SER A 600 75.78 31.51 -41.10
C SER A 600 76.04 30.85 -39.74
N SER A 601 76.83 29.78 -39.77
CA SER A 601 77.42 29.06 -38.64
C SER A 601 78.14 29.96 -37.63
N LYS A 602 77.87 29.76 -36.35
CA LYS A 602 78.84 29.44 -35.29
C LYS A 602 78.13 29.06 -33.99
#